data_AF-A0A066TVV7-F1
#
_entry.id   AF-A0A066TVV7-F1
#
_cell.length_a   1.000
_cell.length_b   1.000
_cell.length_c   1.000
_cell.angle_alpha   90.00
_cell.angle_beta   90.00
_cell.angle_gamma   90.00
#
_symmetry.space_group_name_H-M   'P 1'
#
loop_
_entity.id
_entity.type
_entity.pdbx_description
1 polymer ?
#
loop_
_entity_poly.entity_id
_entity_poly.type
_entity_poly.pdbx_seq_one_letter_code
_entity_poly.pdbx_strand_id
1 'polypeptide(L)'
;MSAPAGQDVTLRLGQEVAVQGKDLTVRYTRVVADSRCRPGMQCVWQGEATLAFLLKEPGRGESTTAELHSGPRTGPQATTFAASRIELVSVSEDAEEATVRIS
;
A
#
# COMPACT_ATOMS: atom_id res chain seq x y z
N MET A 1 -10.70 -4.65 -11.24
CA MET A 1 -11.54 -4.17 -10.11
C MET A 1 -11.41 -2.68 -10.01
N SER A 2 -12.43 -1.98 -9.52
CA SER A 2 -12.39 -0.54 -9.29
C SER A 2 -12.97 -0.18 -7.94
N ALA A 3 -12.37 0.79 -7.24
CA ALA A 3 -12.81 1.23 -5.91
C ALA A 3 -13.03 2.75 -5.88
N PRO A 4 -13.99 3.28 -5.11
CA PRO A 4 -14.22 4.72 -5.00
C PRO A 4 -13.01 5.46 -4.42
N ALA A 5 -12.77 6.68 -4.86
CA ALA A 5 -11.90 7.60 -4.14
C ALA A 5 -12.50 7.96 -2.76
N GLY A 6 -11.64 8.16 -1.77
CA GLY A 6 -11.98 8.50 -0.38
C GLY A 6 -12.21 7.30 0.53
N GLN A 7 -12.05 6.06 0.04
CA GLN A 7 -12.36 4.85 0.78
C GLN A 7 -11.13 3.95 0.98
N ASP A 8 -11.20 3.12 2.01
CA ASP A 8 -10.21 2.08 2.30
C ASP A 8 -10.39 0.92 1.32
N VAL A 9 -9.29 0.53 0.67
CA VAL A 9 -9.27 -0.52 -0.32
C VAL A 9 -8.26 -1.57 0.11
N THR A 10 -8.75 -2.79 0.33
CA THR A 10 -7.89 -3.94 0.61
C THR A 10 -7.43 -4.58 -0.70
N LEU A 11 -6.12 -4.67 -0.88
CA LEU A 11 -5.44 -5.27 -2.01
C LEU A 11 -4.70 -6.52 -1.57
N ARG A 12 -4.88 -7.62 -2.30
CA ARG A 12 -4.02 -8.80 -2.18
C ARG A 12 -2.70 -8.60 -2.93
N LEU A 13 -1.66 -9.31 -2.54
CA LEU A 13 -0.38 -9.32 -3.23
C LEU A 13 -0.57 -9.66 -4.71
N GLY A 14 -0.07 -8.80 -5.60
CA GLY A 14 -0.24 -8.91 -7.04
C GLY A 14 -1.54 -8.30 -7.58
N GLN A 15 -2.54 -8.01 -6.74
CA GLN A 15 -3.77 -7.35 -7.18
C GLN A 15 -3.58 -5.88 -7.51
N GLU A 16 -4.39 -5.43 -8.45
CA GLU A 16 -4.48 -4.06 -8.92
C GLU A 16 -5.93 -3.57 -8.84
N VAL A 17 -6.10 -2.30 -8.47
CA VAL A 17 -7.39 -1.61 -8.42
C VAL A 17 -7.30 -0.26 -9.13
N ALA A 18 -8.29 0.02 -9.97
CA ALA A 18 -8.48 1.34 -10.54
C ALA A 18 -9.32 2.20 -9.58
N VAL A 19 -8.94 3.46 -9.37
CA VAL A 19 -9.66 4.37 -8.48
C VAL A 19 -10.76 5.06 -9.28
N GLN A 20 -12.01 4.83 -8.94
CA GLN A 20 -13.13 5.48 -9.62
C GLN A 20 -13.11 6.99 -9.34
N GLY A 21 -13.31 7.78 -10.40
CA GLY A 21 -13.28 9.23 -10.33
C GLY A 21 -11.87 9.84 -10.33
N LYS A 22 -10.81 9.02 -10.37
CA LYS A 22 -9.43 9.48 -10.54
C LYS A 22 -8.74 8.67 -11.63
N ASP A 23 -7.82 9.29 -12.36
CA ASP A 23 -6.98 8.57 -13.33
C ASP A 23 -5.81 7.89 -12.60
N LEU A 24 -6.14 6.97 -11.69
CA LEU A 24 -5.17 6.33 -10.82
C LEU A 24 -5.45 4.85 -10.75
N THR A 25 -4.39 4.07 -10.91
CA THR A 25 -4.39 2.64 -10.69
C THR A 25 -3.32 2.28 -9.66
N VAL A 26 -3.72 1.53 -8.64
CA VAL A 26 -2.84 1.12 -7.54
C VAL A 26 -2.70 -0.40 -7.57
N ARG A 27 -1.47 -0.89 -7.68
CA ARG A 27 -1.15 -2.32 -7.64
C ARG A 27 -0.24 -2.64 -6.48
N TYR A 28 -0.63 -3.61 -5.66
CA TYR A 28 0.27 -4.15 -4.66
C TYR A 28 1.24 -5.14 -5.33
N THR A 29 2.53 -4.80 -5.38
CA THR A 29 3.50 -5.56 -6.19
C THR A 29 4.29 -6.58 -5.41
N ARG A 30 4.87 -6.18 -4.28
CA ARG A 30 5.73 -7.03 -3.45
C ARG A 30 5.85 -6.51 -2.03
N VAL A 31 6.17 -7.41 -1.12
CA VAL A 31 6.73 -7.07 0.20
C VAL A 31 8.22 -6.76 0.01
N VAL A 32 8.67 -5.58 0.44
CA VAL A 32 10.08 -5.17 0.38
C VAL A 32 10.83 -5.72 1.60
N ALA A 33 10.23 -5.53 2.78
CA ALA A 33 10.74 -6.05 4.03
C ALA A 33 9.55 -6.32 4.96
N ASP A 34 9.60 -7.42 5.71
CA ASP A 34 8.66 -7.65 6.81
C ASP A 34 9.44 -8.13 8.02
N SER A 35 9.63 -7.21 8.96
CA SER A 35 10.28 -7.48 10.23
C SER A 35 9.28 -7.67 11.37
N ARG A 36 7.97 -7.70 11.05
CA ARG A 36 6.92 -7.84 12.04
C ARG A 36 6.99 -9.19 12.72
N CYS A 37 6.55 -9.18 13.96
CA CYS A 37 6.59 -10.33 14.83
C CYS A 37 5.36 -11.19 14.60
N ARG A 38 5.58 -12.43 14.18
CA ARG A 38 4.49 -13.38 13.99
C ARG A 38 3.87 -13.80 15.33
N PRO A 39 2.58 -14.18 15.36
CA PRO A 39 1.95 -14.73 16.56
C PRO A 39 2.79 -15.89 17.13
N GLY A 40 3.07 -15.85 18.44
CA GLY A 40 3.88 -16.86 19.12
C GLY A 40 5.38 -16.57 19.23
N MET A 41 5.88 -15.49 18.62
CA MET A 41 7.26 -15.04 18.85
C MET A 41 7.33 -13.97 19.95
N GLN A 42 8.24 -14.17 20.90
CA GLN A 42 8.50 -13.20 21.98
C GLN A 42 9.31 -12.04 21.41
N CYS A 43 8.62 -11.07 20.82
CA CYS A 43 9.26 -9.91 20.24
C CYS A 43 9.52 -8.82 21.27
N VAL A 44 10.79 -8.41 21.35
CA VAL A 44 11.21 -7.28 22.18
C VAL A 44 10.78 -5.95 21.56
N TRP A 45 10.64 -5.88 20.23
CA TRP A 45 10.19 -4.70 19.49
C TRP A 45 9.15 -5.08 18.43
N GLN A 46 8.06 -4.33 18.30
CA GLN A 46 7.17 -4.44 17.14
C GLN A 46 7.94 -3.97 15.90
N GLY A 47 8.39 -4.92 15.07
CA GLY A 47 8.96 -4.60 13.77
C GLY A 47 7.92 -3.98 12.83
N GLU A 48 8.37 -3.49 11.69
CA GLU A 48 7.54 -2.86 10.66
C GLU A 48 7.64 -3.64 9.34
N ALA A 49 6.62 -3.49 8.50
CA ALA A 49 6.60 -3.99 7.14
C ALA A 49 6.69 -2.84 6.15
N THR A 50 7.48 -3.04 5.10
CA THR A 50 7.61 -2.15 3.95
C THR A 50 7.03 -2.86 2.74
N LEU A 51 6.07 -2.21 2.09
CA LEU A 51 5.32 -2.75 0.97
C LEU A 51 5.52 -1.86 -0.27
N ALA A 52 5.71 -2.47 -1.43
CA ALA A 52 5.83 -1.75 -2.70
C ALA A 52 4.51 -1.75 -3.46
N PHE A 53 4.04 -0.55 -3.79
CA PHE A 53 2.86 -0.30 -4.61
C PHE A 53 3.26 0.35 -5.93
N LEU A 54 2.82 -0.21 -7.04
CA LEU A 54 2.95 0.39 -8.36
C LEU A 54 1.72 1.28 -8.60
N LEU A 55 1.96 2.57 -8.76
CA LEU A 55 0.99 3.59 -9.05
C LEU A 55 1.09 3.92 -10.54
N LYS A 56 -0.05 3.96 -11.24
CA LYS A 56 -0.12 4.30 -12.66
C LYS A 56 -1.18 5.37 -12.89
N GLU A 57 -0.92 6.29 -13.80
CA GLU A 57 -1.85 7.30 -14.30
C GLU A 57 -2.06 7.02 -15.81
N PRO A 58 -2.98 6.11 -16.17
CA PRO A 58 -3.18 5.66 -17.54
C PRO A 58 -3.39 6.78 -18.57
N GLY A 59 -4.10 7.85 -18.22
CA GLY A 59 -4.34 8.99 -19.10
C GLY A 59 -3.11 9.85 -19.35
N ARG A 60 -2.09 9.84 -18.47
CA ARG A 60 -0.76 10.41 -18.74
C ARG A 60 0.26 9.40 -19.26
N GLY A 61 0.01 8.11 -19.07
CA GLY A 61 0.99 7.05 -19.31
C GLY A 61 2.14 7.02 -18.30
N GLU A 62 1.97 7.68 -17.15
CA GLU A 62 3.00 7.74 -16.11
C GLU A 62 2.83 6.58 -15.12
N SER A 63 3.95 6.07 -14.61
CA SER A 63 3.92 5.07 -13.54
C SER A 63 5.10 5.23 -12.61
N THR A 64 4.86 5.03 -11.32
CA THR A 64 5.89 5.07 -10.29
C THR A 64 5.70 3.95 -9.28
N THR A 65 6.78 3.47 -8.68
CA THR A 65 6.70 2.52 -7.56
C THR A 65 6.92 3.29 -6.27
N ALA A 66 5.95 3.22 -5.36
CA ALA A 66 6.02 3.81 -4.04
C ALA A 66 6.18 2.72 -2.99
N GLU A 67 7.08 2.94 -2.05
CA GLU A 67 7.24 2.09 -0.88
C GLU A 67 6.51 2.73 0.31
N LEU A 68 5.57 2.01 0.89
CA LEU A 68 4.81 2.44 2.05
C LEU A 68 5.15 1.58 3.25
N HIS A 69 5.26 2.22 4.40
CA HIS A 69 5.72 1.60 5.64
C HIS A 69 4.56 1.43 6.61
N SER A 70 4.49 0.28 7.29
CA SER A 70 3.43 -0.02 8.27
C SER A 70 3.58 0.77 9.57
N GLY A 71 4.72 1.43 9.78
CA GLY A 71 4.97 2.30 10.92
C GLY A 71 5.94 3.44 10.58
N PRO A 72 6.10 4.40 11.50
CA PRO A 72 6.83 5.64 11.24
C PRO A 72 8.35 5.49 11.34
N ARG A 73 8.89 4.35 11.81
CA ARG A 73 10.34 4.22 12.07
C ARG A 73 11.12 3.91 10.80
N THR A 74 10.52 3.16 9.88
CA THR A 74 11.18 2.70 8.66
C THR A 74 10.94 3.61 7.46
N GLY A 75 9.93 4.48 7.50
CA GLY A 75 9.70 5.46 6.44
C GLY A 75 8.28 6.02 6.37
N PRO A 76 7.92 6.66 5.26
CA PRO A 76 6.61 7.29 5.08
C PRO A 76 5.49 6.26 4.92
N GLN A 77 4.38 6.48 5.62
CA GLN A 77 3.19 5.61 5.52
C GLN A 77 2.26 6.01 4.37
N ALA A 78 2.51 7.17 3.76
CA ALA A 78 1.73 7.71 2.66
C ALA A 78 2.60 8.30 1.57
N THR A 79 2.07 8.29 0.35
CA THR A 79 2.67 8.93 -0.83
C THR A 79 1.61 9.71 -1.59
N THR A 80 2.04 10.57 -2.50
CA THR A 80 1.16 11.34 -3.37
C THR A 80 1.49 11.09 -4.83
N PHE A 81 0.49 10.76 -5.64
CA PHE A 81 0.62 10.53 -7.07
C PHE A 81 -0.69 10.86 -7.79
N ALA A 82 -0.62 11.41 -9.02
CA ALA A 82 -1.80 11.82 -9.79
C ALA A 82 -2.81 12.66 -8.96
N ALA A 83 -2.32 13.67 -8.22
CA ALA A 83 -3.10 14.50 -7.30
C ALA A 83 -3.94 13.72 -6.26
N SER A 84 -3.51 12.51 -5.92
CA SER A 84 -4.14 11.63 -4.94
C SER A 84 -3.14 11.26 -3.87
N ARG A 85 -3.61 11.13 -2.63
CA ARG A 85 -2.82 10.60 -1.53
C ARG A 85 -3.16 9.13 -1.34
N ILE A 86 -2.15 8.28 -1.32
CA ILE A 86 -2.25 6.85 -1.06
C ILE A 86 -1.57 6.59 0.28
N GLU A 87 -2.34 6.19 1.28
CA GLU A 87 -1.86 5.93 2.64
C GLU A 87 -2.07 4.46 3.00
N LEU A 88 -1.05 3.84 3.58
CA LEU A 88 -1.14 2.49 4.11
C LEU A 88 -1.85 2.54 5.46
N VAL A 89 -3.05 1.96 5.52
CA VAL A 89 -3.89 1.93 6.72
C VAL A 89 -3.58 0.71 7.57
N SER A 90 -3.48 -0.45 6.95
CA SER A 90 -3.21 -1.71 7.63
C SER A 90 -2.59 -2.76 6.71
N VAL A 91 -1.93 -3.74 7.31
CA VAL A 91 -1.35 -4.88 6.63
C VAL A 91 -1.69 -6.14 7.42
N SER A 92 -2.18 -7.17 6.74
CA SER A 92 -2.40 -8.50 7.31
C SER A 92 -1.12 -9.09 7.91
N GLU A 93 -1.22 -10.02 8.85
CA GLU A 93 -0.06 -10.61 9.53
C GLU A 93 0.95 -11.23 8.57
N ASP A 94 0.48 -11.88 7.50
CA ASP A 94 1.32 -12.54 6.49
C ASP A 94 1.71 -11.61 5.32
N ALA A 95 1.32 -10.33 5.38
CA ALA A 95 1.52 -9.34 4.31
C ALA A 95 0.90 -9.72 2.94
N GLU A 96 0.03 -10.72 2.89
CA GLU A 96 -0.69 -11.08 1.67
C GLU A 96 -1.77 -10.07 1.31
N GLU A 97 -2.34 -9.41 2.31
CA GLU A 97 -3.35 -8.36 2.18
C GLU A 97 -2.84 -7.04 2.80
N ALA A 98 -3.05 -5.94 2.08
CA ALA A 98 -2.76 -4.59 2.53
C ALA A 98 -3.94 -3.67 2.25
N THR A 99 -4.34 -2.86 3.23
CA THR A 99 -5.41 -1.87 3.09
C THR A 99 -4.79 -0.50 2.89
N VAL A 100 -5.16 0.14 1.78
CA VAL A 100 -4.73 1.50 1.45
C VAL A 100 -5.92 2.44 1.40
N ARG A 101 -5.78 3.64 1.95
CA ARG A 101 -6.73 4.74 1.82
C ARG A 101 -6.29 5.64 0.68
N ILE A 102 -7.21 5.95 -0.22
CA ILE A 102 -6.94 6.81 -1.37
C ILE A 102 -7.80 8.05 -1.23
N SER A 103 -7.23 9.22 -1.01
CA SER A 103 -7.97 10.51 -0.86
C SER A 103 -7.57 11.54 -1.90
#